data_AF-I2F6Q0-F1
#
_entry.id   AF-I2F6Q0-F1
#
_cell.length_a   1.000
_cell.length_b   1.000
_cell.length_c   1.000
_cell.angle_alpha   90.00
_cell.angle_beta   90.00
_cell.angle_gamma   90.00
#
_symmetry.space_group_name_H-M   'P 1'
#
loop_
_entity.id
_entity.type
_entity.pdbx_description
1 polymer ?
#
loop_
_entity_poly.entity_id
_entity_poly.type
_entity_poly.pdbx_seq_one_letter_code
_entity_poly.pdbx_strand_id
1 'polypeptide(L)'
;MDMKPFVWSNGTSTPNGVMTVTNGGLAGHSGKDVNLNNITVSFKFPVNSSAVILYYGEYGGNINVEINGILENVQDFLDINGKVIGGVTVTLTIVSGPGGVLNLQGTITSFR
;
A
#
# COMPACT_ATOMS: atom_id res chain seq x y z
N MET A 1 -7.24 2.55 11.76
CA MET A 1 -6.74 2.99 10.45
C MET A 1 -7.04 4.48 10.33
N ASP A 2 -6.10 5.25 9.80
CA ASP A 2 -6.27 6.70 9.59
C ASP A 2 -6.02 7.05 8.12
N MET A 3 -6.69 8.09 7.62
CA MET A 3 -6.44 8.65 6.30
C MET A 3 -5.28 9.65 6.33
N LYS A 4 -4.45 9.65 5.30
CA LYS A 4 -3.30 10.54 5.13
C LYS A 4 -3.35 11.21 3.74
N PRO A 5 -2.78 12.42 3.61
CA PRO A 5 -2.60 13.05 2.32
C PRO A 5 -1.85 12.13 1.35
N PHE A 6 -2.23 12.19 0.08
CA PHE A 6 -1.52 11.52 -0.99
C PHE A 6 -0.41 12.40 -1.53
N VAL A 7 0.65 11.76 -2.04
CA VAL A 7 1.83 12.43 -2.62
C VAL A 7 1.87 12.07 -4.10
N TRP A 8 1.87 13.09 -4.95
CA TRP A 8 2.01 12.93 -6.39
C TRP A 8 3.47 12.63 -6.75
N SER A 9 3.71 12.09 -7.94
CA SER A 9 5.08 11.81 -8.40
C SER A 9 5.99 13.03 -8.56
N ASN A 10 5.42 14.25 -8.54
CA ASN A 10 6.19 15.50 -8.48
C ASN A 10 6.55 15.94 -7.05
N GLY A 11 6.23 15.12 -6.03
CA GLY A 11 6.50 15.37 -4.62
C GLY A 11 5.49 16.28 -3.91
N THR A 12 4.53 16.88 -4.62
CA THR A 12 3.46 17.67 -3.99
C THR A 12 2.41 16.77 -3.36
N SER A 13 1.70 17.27 -2.33
CA SER A 13 0.67 16.48 -1.63
C SER A 13 -0.73 17.07 -1.74
N THR A 14 -1.75 16.21 -1.73
CA THR A 14 -3.16 16.62 -1.65
C THR A 14 -3.87 15.99 -0.43
N PRO A 15 -4.65 16.77 0.35
CA PRO A 15 -5.52 16.22 1.39
C PRO A 15 -6.91 15.81 0.85
N ASN A 16 -7.22 16.12 -0.41
CA ASN A 16 -8.58 15.99 -0.99
C ASN A 16 -8.84 14.59 -1.57
N GLY A 17 -8.23 13.57 -0.97
CA GLY A 17 -8.39 12.19 -1.37
C GLY A 17 -9.71 11.58 -0.91
N VAL A 18 -10.13 10.51 -1.58
CA VAL A 18 -11.35 9.77 -1.22
C VAL A 18 -11.02 8.31 -1.03
N MET A 19 -11.54 7.74 0.05
CA MET A 19 -11.57 6.30 0.28
C MET A 19 -13.02 5.83 0.30
N THR A 20 -13.31 4.78 -0.46
CA THR A 20 -14.61 4.12 -0.48
C THR A 20 -14.45 2.65 -0.14
N VAL A 21 -15.41 2.09 0.59
CA VAL A 21 -15.48 0.65 0.82
C VAL A 21 -16.44 0.07 -0.20
N THR A 22 -15.98 -0.89 -1.00
CA THR A 22 -16.76 -1.50 -2.09
C THR A 22 -16.79 -3.02 -1.93
N ASN A 23 -17.55 -3.70 -2.80
CA ASN A 23 -17.65 -5.15 -2.84
C ASN A 23 -17.29 -5.66 -4.25
N GLY A 24 -16.29 -5.05 -4.88
CA GLY A 24 -15.90 -5.32 -6.27
C GLY A 24 -15.03 -6.56 -6.43
N GLY A 25 -14.40 -7.03 -5.35
CA GLY A 25 -13.41 -8.11 -5.37
C GLY A 25 -12.12 -7.72 -6.10
N LEU A 26 -11.85 -6.43 -6.24
CA LEU A 26 -10.76 -5.92 -7.07
C LEU A 26 -9.37 -6.12 -6.41
N ALA A 27 -9.30 -6.27 -5.09
CA ALA A 27 -8.06 -6.64 -4.42
C ALA A 27 -7.71 -8.14 -4.58
N GLY A 28 -8.58 -8.96 -5.19
CA GLY A 28 -8.29 -10.36 -5.48
C GLY A 28 -8.39 -11.33 -4.30
N HIS A 29 -9.08 -10.94 -3.21
CA HIS A 29 -9.36 -11.80 -2.06
C HIS A 29 -10.86 -11.70 -1.66
N SER A 30 -11.31 -12.55 -0.74
CA SER A 30 -12.65 -12.47 -0.16
C SER A 30 -12.82 -11.23 0.73
N GLY A 31 -14.01 -10.64 0.72
CA GLY A 31 -14.38 -9.52 1.60
C GLY A 31 -14.71 -8.26 0.83
N LYS A 32 -14.64 -7.12 1.52
CA LYS A 32 -14.82 -5.79 0.93
C LYS A 32 -13.46 -5.22 0.53
N ASP A 33 -13.45 -4.44 -0.56
CA ASP A 33 -12.27 -3.69 -0.97
C ASP A 33 -12.26 -2.32 -0.30
N VAL A 34 -11.07 -1.82 0.02
CA VAL A 34 -10.85 -0.41 0.32
C VAL A 34 -10.29 0.25 -0.93
N ASN A 35 -11.14 0.94 -1.68
CA ASN A 35 -10.78 1.63 -2.91
C ASN A 35 -10.27 3.04 -2.59
N LEU A 36 -9.05 3.34 -3.05
CA LEU A 36 -8.35 4.59 -2.77
C LEU A 36 -8.25 5.44 -4.04
N ASN A 37 -8.54 6.74 -3.91
CA ASN A 37 -8.32 7.71 -4.99
C ASN A 37 -7.66 8.95 -4.40
N ASN A 38 -6.39 9.19 -4.76
CA ASN A 38 -5.58 10.31 -4.27
C ASN A 38 -5.57 10.43 -2.74
N ILE A 39 -5.55 9.29 -2.05
CA ILE A 39 -5.49 9.19 -0.58
C ILE A 39 -4.54 8.08 -0.18
N THR A 40 -3.91 8.22 0.99
CA THR A 40 -3.06 7.17 1.59
C THR A 40 -3.71 6.67 2.87
N VAL A 41 -3.55 5.38 3.16
CA VAL A 41 -4.20 4.71 4.28
C VAL A 41 -3.14 4.21 5.26
N SER A 42 -3.17 4.71 6.49
CA SER A 42 -2.24 4.28 7.53
C SER A 42 -2.86 3.21 8.44
N PHE A 43 -2.18 2.07 8.51
CA PHE A 43 -2.55 0.96 9.38
C PHE A 43 -1.97 1.16 10.77
N LYS A 44 -2.81 0.97 11.79
CA LYS A 44 -2.42 1.03 13.20
C LYS A 44 -2.29 -0.40 13.71
N PHE A 45 -1.09 -0.76 14.15
CA PHE A 45 -0.84 -2.02 14.82
C PHE A 45 -0.82 -1.80 16.34
N PRO A 46 -1.42 -2.68 17.16
CA PRO A 46 -1.38 -2.55 18.61
C PRO A 46 0.04 -2.76 19.18
N VAL A 47 0.88 -3.46 18.44
CA VAL A 47 2.31 -3.69 18.67
C VAL A 47 3.03 -3.67 17.33
N ASN A 48 4.34 -3.45 17.32
CA ASN A 48 5.13 -3.55 16.09
C ASN A 48 4.92 -4.93 15.46
N SER A 49 4.59 -4.96 14.16
CA SER A 49 4.41 -6.21 13.45
C SER A 49 5.74 -6.74 12.93
N SER A 50 5.91 -8.05 12.86
CA SER A 50 7.05 -8.68 12.18
C SER A 50 6.78 -8.99 10.71
N ALA A 51 5.50 -8.94 10.31
CA ALA A 51 5.07 -9.17 8.94
C ALA A 51 3.75 -8.47 8.63
N VAL A 52 3.56 -8.09 7.37
CA VAL A 52 2.27 -7.65 6.83
C VAL A 52 2.04 -8.35 5.51
N ILE A 53 0.84 -8.88 5.32
CA ILE A 53 0.37 -9.41 4.04
C ILE A 53 -0.81 -8.56 3.62
N LEU A 54 -0.73 -7.97 2.44
CA LEU A 54 -1.78 -7.13 1.87
C LEU A 54 -2.10 -7.61 0.46
N TYR A 55 -3.36 -7.92 0.23
CA TYR A 55 -3.90 -8.15 -1.11
C TYR A 55 -4.22 -6.81 -1.75
N TYR A 56 -3.83 -6.64 -3.00
CA TYR A 56 -4.01 -5.39 -3.73
C TYR A 56 -4.50 -5.63 -5.15
N GLY A 57 -5.08 -4.58 -5.73
CA GLY A 57 -5.32 -4.47 -7.17
C GLY A 57 -4.94 -3.07 -7.65
N GLU A 58 -4.17 -2.99 -8.72
CA GLU A 58 -3.65 -1.74 -9.29
C GLU A 58 -4.36 -1.37 -10.60
N TYR A 59 -5.09 -0.26 -10.60
CA TYR A 59 -5.91 0.15 -11.75
C TYR A 59 -5.50 1.52 -12.30
N GLY A 60 -4.23 1.88 -12.12
CA GLY A 60 -3.60 3.10 -12.61
C GLY A 60 -3.30 4.14 -11.54
N GLY A 61 -2.68 5.24 -11.96
CA GLY A 61 -2.14 6.27 -11.06
C GLY A 61 -0.83 5.84 -10.42
N ASN A 62 -0.27 6.69 -9.55
CA ASN A 62 0.90 6.37 -8.76
C ASN A 62 0.51 5.90 -7.35
N ILE A 63 1.44 5.24 -6.66
CA ILE A 63 1.19 4.54 -5.41
C ILE A 63 2.17 5.05 -4.37
N ASN A 64 1.63 5.36 -3.19
CA ASN A 64 2.42 5.65 -2.01
C ASN A 64 2.59 4.38 -1.18
N VAL A 65 3.83 4.02 -0.90
CA VAL A 65 4.16 2.98 0.07
C VAL A 65 5.16 3.56 1.05
N GLU A 66 4.76 3.73 2.30
CA GLU A 66 5.65 4.19 3.36
C GLU A 66 5.78 3.14 4.45
N ILE A 67 7.01 2.68 4.66
CA ILE A 67 7.36 1.70 5.68
C ILE A 67 8.38 2.33 6.61
N ASN A 68 8.07 2.33 7.91
CA ASN A 68 8.91 2.89 8.97
C ASN A 68 9.38 4.33 8.70
N GLY A 69 8.53 5.15 8.05
CA GLY A 69 8.82 6.55 7.73
C GLY A 69 9.52 6.79 6.38
N ILE A 70 9.84 5.75 5.62
CA ILE A 70 10.48 5.87 4.29
C ILE A 70 9.42 5.68 3.21
N LEU A 71 9.14 6.74 2.45
CA LEU A 71 8.15 6.76 1.37
C LEU A 71 8.79 6.41 0.03
N GLU A 72 8.24 5.41 -0.65
CA GLU A 72 8.43 5.17 -2.08
C GLU A 72 7.14 5.61 -2.81
N ASN A 73 7.29 6.49 -3.81
CA ASN A 73 6.23 6.85 -4.73
C ASN A 73 6.50 6.17 -6.07
N VAL A 74 5.70 5.17 -6.42
CA VAL A 74 5.95 4.29 -7.57
C VAL A 74 4.79 4.28 -8.55
N GLN A 75 5.03 3.88 -9.79
CA GLN A 75 3.94 3.68 -10.75
C GLN A 75 3.27 2.33 -10.53
N ASP A 76 4.08 1.31 -10.26
CA ASP A 76 3.62 -0.05 -10.00
C ASP A 76 4.27 -0.60 -8.72
N PHE A 77 3.56 -1.40 -7.95
CA PHE A 77 4.09 -2.08 -6.77
C PHE A 77 5.26 -3.00 -7.15
N LEU A 78 5.31 -3.50 -8.39
CA LEU A 78 6.45 -4.27 -8.89
C LEU A 78 7.77 -3.47 -8.86
N ASP A 79 7.71 -2.13 -8.91
CA ASP A 79 8.88 -1.26 -8.82
C ASP A 79 9.57 -1.32 -7.45
N ILE A 80 8.89 -1.86 -6.42
CA ILE A 80 9.46 -2.09 -5.09
C ILE A 80 9.69 -3.56 -4.76
N ASN A 81 9.45 -4.48 -5.69
CA ASN A 81 9.67 -5.90 -5.46
C ASN A 81 11.16 -6.21 -5.22
N GLY A 82 11.47 -6.90 -4.13
CA GLY A 82 12.84 -7.24 -3.72
C GLY A 82 13.61 -6.09 -3.05
N LYS A 83 13.02 -4.90 -2.93
CA LYS A 83 13.64 -3.79 -2.19
C LYS A 83 13.59 -4.03 -0.68
N VAL A 84 14.48 -3.34 0.03
CA VAL A 84 14.40 -3.15 1.48
C VAL A 84 14.05 -1.69 1.74
N ILE A 85 12.90 -1.43 2.35
CA ILE A 85 12.38 -0.08 2.63
C ILE A 85 12.24 0.06 4.14
N GLY A 86 12.85 1.08 4.74
CA GLY A 86 12.77 1.30 6.19
C GLY A 86 13.27 0.12 7.03
N GLY A 87 14.17 -0.72 6.49
CA GLY A 87 14.67 -1.94 7.13
C GLY A 87 13.76 -3.17 6.98
N VAL A 88 12.71 -3.10 6.15
CA VAL A 88 11.74 -4.18 5.91
C VAL A 88 11.90 -4.69 4.49
N THR A 89 12.00 -6.01 4.33
CA THR A 89 12.05 -6.66 3.02
C THR A 89 10.66 -6.67 2.39
N VAL A 90 10.60 -6.26 1.12
CA VAL A 90 9.37 -6.21 0.33
C VAL A 90 9.41 -7.29 -0.74
N THR A 91 8.39 -8.14 -0.79
CA THR A 91 8.20 -9.11 -1.87
C THR A 91 6.79 -9.07 -2.41
N LEU A 92 6.68 -9.24 -3.71
CA LEU A 92 5.42 -9.23 -4.43
C LEU A 92 5.19 -10.52 -5.19
N THR A 93 3.97 -11.01 -5.11
CA THR A 93 3.48 -12.14 -5.89
C THR A 93 2.30 -11.68 -6.73
N ILE A 94 2.43 -11.77 -8.05
CA ILE A 94 1.32 -11.51 -8.97
C ILE A 94 0.37 -12.71 -8.89
N VAL A 95 -0.92 -12.45 -8.67
CA VAL A 95 -1.95 -13.50 -8.58
C VAL A 95 -2.71 -13.58 -9.89
N SER A 96 -3.25 -12.46 -10.37
CA SER A 96 -4.00 -12.41 -11.64
C SER A 96 -4.17 -10.97 -12.13
N GLY A 97 -3.82 -10.72 -13.39
CA GLY A 97 -4.00 -9.39 -14.01
C GLY A 97 -3.38 -8.28 -13.14
N PRO A 98 -4.13 -7.21 -12.79
CA PRO A 98 -3.65 -6.13 -11.93
C PRO A 98 -3.57 -6.49 -10.44
N GLY A 99 -3.95 -7.71 -10.06
CA GLY A 99 -4.06 -8.14 -8.66
C GLY A 99 -2.85 -8.94 -8.19
N GLY A 100 -2.45 -8.70 -6.93
CA GLY A 100 -1.32 -9.37 -6.32
C GLY A 100 -1.33 -9.35 -4.79
N VAL A 101 -0.25 -9.87 -4.22
CA VAL A 101 0.01 -9.90 -2.78
C VAL A 101 1.33 -9.19 -2.48
N LEU A 102 1.25 -8.16 -1.65
CA LEU A 102 2.38 -7.49 -1.03
C LEU A 102 2.71 -8.20 0.28
N ASN A 103 3.93 -8.68 0.41
CA ASN A 103 4.45 -9.27 1.64
C ASN A 103 5.59 -8.40 2.17
N LEU A 104 5.44 -7.97 3.42
CA LEU A 104 6.43 -7.20 4.15
C LEU A 104 7.00 -8.08 5.27
N GLN A 105 8.31 -8.16 5.40
CA GLN A 105 8.99 -8.96 6.43
C GLN A 105 10.09 -8.16 7.13
N GLY A 106 10.05 -8.13 8.46
CA GLY A 106 10.94 -7.34 9.31
C GLY A 106 10.18 -6.59 10.39
N THR A 107 10.88 -5.82 11.22
CA THR A 107 10.24 -5.00 12.25
C THR A 107 9.52 -3.81 11.60
N ILE A 108 8.19 -3.83 11.61
CA ILE A 108 7.31 -2.80 11.05
C ILE A 108 6.71 -1.99 12.20
N THR A 109 7.19 -0.75 12.35
CA THR A 109 6.73 0.23 13.34
C THR A 109 5.67 1.17 12.76
N SER A 110 5.66 1.37 11.44
CA SER A 110 4.60 2.08 10.72
C SER A 110 4.45 1.56 9.28
N PHE A 111 3.21 1.53 8.80
CA PHE A 111 2.87 1.19 7.42
C PHE A 111 1.70 2.05 6.93
N ARG A 112 1.87 2.67 5.76
CA ARG A 112 0.82 3.40 5.06
C ARG A 112 0.99 3.42 3.55
#